data_AF-A6DKG9-F1
#
_entry.id   AF-A6DKG9-F1
#
_cell.length_a   1.000
_cell.length_b   1.000
_cell.length_c   1.000
_cell.angle_alpha   90.00
_cell.angle_beta   90.00
_cell.angle_gamma   90.00
#
_symmetry.space_group_name_H-M   'P 1'
#
loop_
_entity.id
_entity.type
_entity.pdbx_description
1 polymer ?
#
loop_
_entity_poly.entity_id
_entity_poly.type
_entity_poly.pdbx_seq_one_letter_code
_entity_poly.pdbx_strand_id
1 'polypeptide(L)'
;MLKKLLFFFLPFALFAESESDYYTITDIPVPEGFEVSCIDVLPDNKIAVGSRRGDIYIVDNAYDNDPKNDKWTLFATGIHEPLGLSYYKGWLWCTQRPEVTRMKDTDGDGFADIYECISDDWGIDGNYHEYAFGTKHDKDGNIWVVLCLTGSGGASSDYRGWCVRITEDGKMIPTTSGIRSPGGMGINHKGDVFYSDNQGLWTGTSCVKHLKIGSFQGNPTGNKYYALTDAIGPKVTEPKSGSRIVLEREKIKEFVPPAANLPHGKLGNSTSGIALDNTKGKFGPFPNQLFANDQHSSLISRLALEEVNGVYQGMSILFRKGFGSGNVPAVMSADGSLFIGGTNRGWNSKGKKPGALERVNWTGKVPFEIHSMNITKTGFNLKFTQKIDPSSLSPETIKADANAWIYQSGYGSPEVDQVDLKITDVKVATDGMSAHITLDKIYKGHNHNFDFSALKSADGKSLLHSKPYYTVNEVLGEVHIVPPQNPEKAKKK
;
A
#
# COMPACT_ATOMS: atom_id res chain seq x y z
N MET A 1 -8.23 70.52 -11.66
CA MET A 1 -8.65 69.17 -12.11
C MET A 1 -7.59 68.16 -11.69
N LEU A 2 -7.82 67.43 -10.60
CA LEU A 2 -6.93 66.36 -10.13
C LEU A 2 -7.43 65.04 -10.73
N LYS A 3 -6.70 64.46 -11.70
CA LYS A 3 -7.05 63.15 -12.27
C LYS A 3 -6.67 62.06 -11.27
N LYS A 4 -7.68 61.42 -10.66
CA LYS A 4 -7.52 60.19 -9.87
C LYS A 4 -7.05 59.07 -10.80
N LEU A 5 -5.87 58.53 -10.53
CA LEU A 5 -5.36 57.31 -11.13
C LEU A 5 -6.05 56.13 -10.42
N LEU A 6 -7.02 55.49 -11.08
CA LEU A 6 -7.60 54.24 -10.60
C LEU A 6 -6.60 53.11 -10.85
N PHE A 7 -6.00 52.57 -9.79
CA PHE A 7 -5.27 51.31 -9.87
C PHE A 7 -6.29 50.17 -9.93
N PHE A 8 -6.42 49.54 -11.10
CA PHE A 8 -7.10 48.25 -11.24
C PHE A 8 -6.20 47.17 -10.61
N PHE A 9 -6.54 46.70 -9.42
CA PHE A 9 -6.05 45.42 -8.92
C PHE A 9 -6.75 44.32 -9.73
N LEU A 10 -6.05 43.70 -10.68
CA LEU A 10 -6.46 42.39 -11.18
C LEU A 10 -6.30 41.39 -10.03
N PRO A 11 -7.35 40.66 -9.63
CA PRO A 11 -7.18 39.57 -8.69
C PRO A 11 -6.32 38.50 -9.37
N PHE A 12 -5.14 38.20 -8.81
CA PHE A 12 -4.41 36.99 -9.16
C PHE A 12 -5.34 35.82 -8.85
N ALA A 13 -5.85 35.16 -9.89
CA ALA A 13 -6.49 33.87 -9.71
C ALA A 13 -5.42 32.91 -9.17
N LEU A 14 -5.53 32.55 -7.89
CA LEU A 14 -4.78 31.44 -7.32
C LEU A 14 -5.19 30.19 -8.10
N PHE A 15 -4.31 29.73 -8.99
CA PHE A 15 -4.48 28.43 -9.63
C PHE A 15 -4.56 27.37 -8.54
N ALA A 16 -5.46 26.39 -8.71
CA ALA A 16 -5.53 25.25 -7.81
C ALA A 16 -4.18 24.50 -7.85
N GLU A 17 -3.55 24.35 -6.68
CA GLU A 17 -2.29 23.62 -6.56
C GLU A 17 -2.49 22.15 -6.96
N SER A 18 -1.46 21.58 -7.57
CA SER A 18 -1.45 20.22 -8.09
C SER A 18 -0.41 19.37 -7.35
N GLU A 19 -0.56 18.05 -7.42
CA GLU A 19 0.39 17.12 -6.79
C GLU A 19 1.83 17.34 -7.32
N SER A 20 1.97 17.69 -8.62
CA SER A 20 3.26 17.93 -9.28
C SER A 20 3.98 19.19 -8.80
N ASP A 21 3.28 20.13 -8.15
CA ASP A 21 3.94 21.30 -7.54
C ASP A 21 4.79 20.92 -6.32
N TYR A 22 4.49 19.75 -5.73
CA TYR A 22 5.07 19.24 -4.50
C TYR A 22 5.92 17.98 -4.71
N TYR A 23 5.55 17.13 -5.66
CA TYR A 23 6.24 15.87 -5.96
C TYR A 23 6.37 15.67 -7.46
N THR A 24 7.59 15.85 -7.98
CA THR A 24 7.91 15.64 -9.39
C THR A 24 8.09 14.16 -9.68
N ILE A 25 7.68 13.73 -10.88
CA ILE A 25 7.94 12.39 -11.40
C ILE A 25 8.96 12.55 -12.53
N THR A 26 10.12 11.93 -12.38
CA THR A 26 11.16 11.82 -13.40
C THR A 26 11.07 10.43 -14.02
N ASP A 27 10.82 10.37 -15.33
CA ASP A 27 10.87 9.13 -16.09
C ASP A 27 12.32 8.74 -16.34
N ILE A 28 12.72 7.55 -15.91
CA ILE A 28 14.02 6.97 -16.20
C ILE A 28 13.84 6.03 -17.40
N PRO A 29 14.45 6.31 -18.56
CA PRO A 29 14.31 5.47 -19.73
C PRO A 29 14.75 4.03 -19.46
N VAL A 30 13.82 3.10 -19.61
CA VAL A 30 14.10 1.66 -19.48
C VAL A 30 14.45 1.07 -20.85
N PRO A 31 15.20 -0.05 -20.90
CA PRO A 31 15.40 -0.80 -22.14
C PRO A 31 14.07 -1.19 -22.80
N GLU A 32 14.07 -1.40 -24.12
CA GLU A 32 12.86 -1.77 -24.85
C GLU A 32 12.27 -3.09 -24.32
N GLY A 33 10.96 -3.11 -24.06
CA GLY A 33 10.27 -4.30 -23.54
C GLY A 33 10.54 -4.62 -22.07
N PHE A 34 11.25 -3.75 -21.34
CA PHE A 34 11.58 -3.94 -19.94
C PHE A 34 10.39 -3.57 -19.03
N GLU A 35 9.88 -4.57 -18.30
CA GLU A 35 8.70 -4.44 -17.42
C GLU A 35 9.15 -4.45 -15.96
N VAL A 36 9.42 -3.29 -15.38
CA VAL A 36 10.00 -3.19 -14.04
C VAL A 36 9.06 -3.78 -12.98
N SER A 37 9.57 -4.75 -12.23
CA SER A 37 8.79 -5.63 -11.36
C SER A 37 9.33 -5.72 -9.93
N CYS A 38 10.62 -5.45 -9.76
CA CYS A 38 11.29 -5.36 -8.48
C CYS A 38 12.45 -4.36 -8.57
N ILE A 39 12.77 -3.72 -7.44
CA ILE A 39 13.82 -2.72 -7.31
C ILE A 39 14.50 -2.95 -5.96
N ASP A 40 15.80 -2.71 -5.87
CA ASP A 40 16.43 -2.42 -4.58
C ASP A 40 17.52 -1.33 -4.69
N VAL A 41 17.78 -0.65 -3.58
CA VAL A 41 18.86 0.33 -3.47
C VAL A 41 20.17 -0.37 -3.15
N LEU A 42 21.23 0.04 -3.83
CA LEU A 42 22.57 -0.50 -3.66
C LEU A 42 23.50 0.56 -3.04
N PRO A 43 24.69 0.17 -2.56
CA PRO A 43 25.76 1.10 -2.24
C PRO A 43 26.09 2.05 -3.40
N ASP A 44 26.76 3.16 -3.08
CA ASP A 44 27.26 4.15 -4.04
C ASP A 44 26.20 4.79 -4.95
N ASN A 45 24.98 5.00 -4.44
CA ASN A 45 23.86 5.58 -5.18
C ASN A 45 23.54 4.81 -6.48
N LYS A 46 23.65 3.48 -6.45
CA LYS A 46 23.16 2.60 -7.50
C LYS A 46 21.81 2.01 -7.11
N ILE A 47 21.09 1.48 -8.09
CA ILE A 47 19.90 0.64 -7.86
C ILE A 47 19.99 -0.64 -8.68
N ALA A 48 19.45 -1.73 -8.15
CA ALA A 48 19.16 -2.94 -8.91
C ALA A 48 17.71 -2.88 -9.38
N VAL A 49 17.46 -3.21 -10.64
CA VAL A 49 16.14 -3.14 -11.27
C VAL A 49 15.87 -4.44 -12.02
N GLY A 50 14.88 -5.19 -11.59
CA GLY A 50 14.47 -6.44 -12.22
C GLY A 50 13.26 -6.28 -13.13
N SER A 51 13.35 -6.82 -14.32
CA SER A 51 12.24 -6.97 -15.25
C SER A 51 11.49 -8.26 -14.95
N ARG A 52 10.16 -8.20 -15.09
CA ARG A 52 9.29 -9.37 -14.99
C ARG A 52 9.67 -10.50 -15.95
N ARG A 53 10.44 -10.17 -17.00
CA ARG A 53 10.93 -11.09 -18.02
C ARG A 53 12.23 -11.82 -17.66
N GLY A 54 12.86 -11.45 -16.54
CA GLY A 54 13.95 -12.22 -15.94
C GLY A 54 15.33 -11.62 -15.99
N ASP A 55 15.47 -10.44 -16.60
CA ASP A 55 16.72 -9.67 -16.57
C ASP A 55 16.75 -8.74 -15.36
N ILE A 56 17.91 -8.63 -14.73
CA ILE A 56 18.21 -7.69 -13.65
C ILE A 56 19.36 -6.81 -14.12
N TYR A 57 19.16 -5.50 -14.02
CA TYR A 57 20.17 -4.50 -14.34
C TYR A 57 20.61 -3.77 -13.09
N ILE A 58 21.89 -3.38 -13.04
CA ILE A 58 22.35 -2.31 -12.16
C ILE A 58 22.27 -1.00 -12.92
N VAL A 59 21.71 0.03 -12.28
CA VAL A 59 21.62 1.38 -12.81
C VAL A 59 22.51 2.30 -11.98
N ASP A 60 23.58 2.78 -12.59
CA ASP A 60 24.40 3.87 -12.05
C ASP A 60 23.75 5.22 -12.34
N ASN A 61 24.01 6.20 -11.46
CA ASN A 61 23.51 7.58 -11.55
C ASN A 61 21.98 7.72 -11.51
N ALA A 62 21.23 6.70 -11.11
CA ALA A 62 19.76 6.72 -11.04
C ALA A 62 19.16 7.81 -10.13
N TYR A 63 20.00 8.58 -9.42
CA TYR A 63 19.67 9.70 -8.55
C TYR A 63 19.93 11.08 -9.20
N ASP A 64 20.54 11.12 -10.39
CA ASP A 64 20.82 12.36 -11.12
C ASP A 64 19.52 13.02 -11.62
N ASN A 65 19.53 14.34 -11.76
CA ASN A 65 18.37 15.08 -12.26
C ASN A 65 18.14 14.90 -13.77
N ASP A 66 19.17 14.54 -14.54
CA ASP A 66 19.06 14.22 -15.95
C ASP A 66 19.21 12.70 -16.17
N PRO A 67 18.11 11.97 -16.41
CA PRO A 67 18.15 10.51 -16.55
C PRO A 67 18.91 10.04 -17.80
N LYS A 68 19.36 10.94 -18.68
CA LYS A 68 20.29 10.61 -19.78
C LYS A 68 21.67 10.17 -19.31
N ASN A 69 22.03 10.47 -18.06
CA ASN A 69 23.30 10.07 -17.46
C ASN A 69 23.25 8.66 -16.86
N ASP A 70 22.06 8.05 -16.80
CA ASP A 70 21.86 6.74 -16.21
C ASP A 70 22.54 5.67 -17.07
N LYS A 71 23.36 4.83 -16.43
CA LYS A 71 24.05 3.73 -17.11
C LYS A 71 23.49 2.41 -16.64
N TRP A 72 23.00 1.63 -17.59
CA TRP A 72 22.40 0.33 -17.36
C TRP A 72 23.39 -0.77 -17.69
N THR A 73 23.74 -1.57 -16.69
CA THR A 73 24.61 -2.75 -16.82
C THR A 73 23.78 -3.99 -16.55
N LEU A 74 23.72 -4.93 -17.51
CA LEU A 74 23.03 -6.20 -17.29
C LEU A 74 23.81 -7.00 -16.25
N PHE A 75 23.18 -7.28 -15.11
CA PHE A 75 23.79 -7.99 -14.00
C PHE A 75 23.44 -9.47 -13.98
N ALA A 76 22.18 -9.81 -14.24
CA ALA A 76 21.73 -11.20 -14.25
C ALA A 76 20.62 -11.40 -15.29
N THR A 77 20.48 -12.63 -15.78
CA THR A 77 19.43 -13.04 -16.72
C THR A 77 18.92 -14.43 -16.37
N GLY A 78 17.76 -14.81 -16.92
CA GLY A 78 17.16 -16.14 -16.71
C GLY A 78 16.37 -16.28 -15.41
N ILE A 79 16.06 -15.19 -14.71
CA ILE A 79 15.28 -15.21 -13.47
C ILE A 79 13.79 -15.35 -13.78
N HIS A 80 13.11 -16.31 -13.18
CA HIS A 80 11.71 -16.60 -13.48
C HIS A 80 10.75 -15.64 -12.74
N GLU A 81 10.40 -14.53 -13.40
CA GLU A 81 9.46 -13.53 -12.88
C GLU A 81 9.88 -12.97 -11.50
N PRO A 82 10.94 -12.16 -11.45
CA PRO A 82 11.45 -11.60 -10.21
C PRO A 82 10.46 -10.57 -9.63
N LEU A 83 10.06 -10.74 -8.36
CA LEU A 83 9.05 -9.90 -7.70
C LEU A 83 9.48 -9.46 -6.28
N GLY A 84 10.76 -9.58 -5.98
CA GLY A 84 11.40 -9.00 -4.80
C GLY A 84 12.92 -8.98 -4.98
N LEU A 85 13.56 -7.87 -4.65
CA LEU A 85 15.02 -7.74 -4.60
C LEU A 85 15.47 -7.28 -3.21
N SER A 86 16.63 -7.77 -2.80
CA SER A 86 17.20 -7.46 -1.49
C SER A 86 18.73 -7.59 -1.54
N TYR A 87 19.44 -6.46 -1.57
CA TYR A 87 20.88 -6.44 -1.44
C TYR A 87 21.28 -6.59 0.02
N TYR A 88 21.96 -7.68 0.33
CA TYR A 88 22.23 -8.08 1.70
C TYR A 88 23.55 -8.83 1.80
N LYS A 89 24.43 -8.36 2.71
CA LYS A 89 25.75 -8.93 2.97
C LYS A 89 26.60 -9.15 1.70
N GLY A 90 26.52 -8.22 0.73
CA GLY A 90 27.30 -8.28 -0.51
C GLY A 90 26.72 -9.18 -1.60
N TRP A 91 25.51 -9.71 -1.40
CA TRP A 91 24.77 -10.51 -2.37
C TRP A 91 23.50 -9.78 -2.82
N LEU A 92 23.11 -9.95 -4.07
CA LEU A 92 21.79 -9.55 -4.53
C LEU A 92 20.85 -10.75 -4.44
N TRP A 93 19.88 -10.69 -3.53
CA TRP A 93 18.87 -11.72 -3.38
C TRP A 93 17.63 -11.37 -4.20
N CYS A 94 17.03 -12.39 -4.80
CA CYS A 94 15.85 -12.27 -5.62
C CYS A 94 14.80 -13.29 -5.21
N THR A 95 13.60 -12.82 -4.87
CA THR A 95 12.42 -13.68 -4.83
C THR A 95 11.86 -13.76 -6.24
N GLN A 96 11.92 -14.95 -6.81
CA GLN A 96 11.35 -15.29 -8.11
C GLN A 96 10.23 -16.32 -7.92
N ARG A 97 9.50 -16.65 -8.99
CA ARG A 97 8.29 -17.48 -8.88
C ARG A 97 8.53 -18.85 -8.21
N PRO A 98 9.57 -19.63 -8.57
CA PRO A 98 9.81 -20.94 -7.95
C PRO A 98 10.67 -20.90 -6.69
N GLU A 99 11.48 -19.86 -6.46
CA GLU A 99 12.52 -19.89 -5.43
C GLU A 99 12.96 -18.51 -4.94
N VAL A 100 13.70 -18.49 -3.83
CA VAL A 100 14.59 -17.39 -3.47
C VAL A 100 16.00 -17.76 -3.91
N THR A 101 16.62 -16.90 -4.72
CA THR A 101 17.99 -17.08 -5.22
C THR A 101 18.85 -15.94 -4.73
N ARG A 102 20.12 -16.18 -4.44
CA ARG A 102 21.11 -15.09 -4.31
C ARG A 102 22.14 -15.16 -5.42
N MET A 103 22.57 -13.98 -5.85
CA MET A 103 23.48 -13.79 -6.97
C MET A 103 24.65 -12.92 -6.56
N LYS A 104 25.81 -13.18 -7.15
CA LYS A 104 27.03 -12.41 -6.94
C LYS A 104 27.88 -12.40 -8.21
N ASP A 105 28.57 -11.28 -8.39
CA ASP A 105 29.70 -11.11 -9.30
C ASP A 105 30.98 -11.27 -8.47
N THR A 106 31.83 -12.25 -8.79
CA THR A 106 33.06 -12.52 -8.04
C THR A 106 34.34 -12.04 -8.72
N ASP A 107 34.29 -11.68 -10.00
CA ASP A 107 35.45 -11.21 -10.76
C ASP A 107 35.42 -9.70 -11.08
N GLY A 108 34.29 -9.03 -10.82
CA GLY A 108 34.10 -7.58 -10.92
C GLY A 108 33.78 -7.10 -12.32
N ASP A 109 33.34 -7.97 -13.24
CA ASP A 109 32.99 -7.60 -14.61
C ASP A 109 31.59 -6.95 -14.74
N GLY A 110 30.81 -6.92 -13.65
CA GLY A 110 29.47 -6.36 -13.59
C GLY A 110 28.35 -7.36 -13.90
N PHE A 111 28.67 -8.62 -14.14
CA PHE A 111 27.73 -9.71 -14.40
C PHE A 111 27.85 -10.80 -13.31
N ALA A 112 26.71 -11.31 -12.83
CA ALA A 112 26.71 -12.36 -11.83
C ALA A 112 27.20 -13.69 -12.41
N ASP A 113 28.21 -14.27 -11.77
CA ASP A 113 28.81 -15.55 -12.12
C ASP A 113 28.39 -16.69 -11.16
N ILE A 114 27.84 -16.35 -9.99
CA ILE A 114 27.30 -17.29 -9.02
C ILE A 114 25.79 -17.07 -8.83
N TYR A 115 25.04 -18.17 -8.89
CA TYR A 115 23.61 -18.26 -8.59
C TYR A 115 23.41 -19.40 -7.59
N GLU A 116 22.84 -19.09 -6.44
CA GLU A 116 22.54 -20.08 -5.41
C GLU A 116 21.06 -20.04 -5.08
N CYS A 117 20.35 -21.14 -5.35
CA CYS A 117 19.01 -21.35 -4.84
C CYS A 117 19.10 -21.53 -3.32
N ILE A 118 18.45 -20.64 -2.58
CA ILE A 118 18.42 -20.65 -1.12
C ILE A 118 17.22 -21.45 -0.62
N SER A 119 16.08 -21.35 -1.29
CA SER A 119 14.89 -22.13 -0.97
C SER A 119 13.93 -22.17 -2.15
N ASP A 120 13.43 -23.37 -2.47
CA ASP A 120 12.38 -23.68 -3.44
C ASP A 120 11.26 -24.54 -2.82
N ASP A 121 11.17 -24.57 -1.49
CA ASP A 121 10.26 -25.43 -0.70
C ASP A 121 8.73 -25.19 -0.90
N TRP A 122 8.31 -24.32 -1.83
CA TRP A 122 6.90 -24.13 -2.18
C TRP A 122 6.60 -24.58 -3.61
N GLY A 123 5.34 -24.94 -3.88
CA GLY A 123 4.95 -25.50 -5.17
C GLY A 123 4.65 -24.45 -6.25
N ILE A 124 4.94 -24.80 -7.50
CA ILE A 124 4.40 -24.15 -8.71
C ILE A 124 3.84 -25.19 -9.69
N ASP A 125 2.78 -24.86 -10.43
CA ASP A 125 2.21 -25.68 -11.51
C ASP A 125 2.28 -25.01 -12.90
N GLY A 126 2.92 -23.84 -12.97
CA GLY A 126 3.05 -23.03 -14.19
C GLY A 126 1.89 -22.09 -14.44
N ASN A 127 0.87 -22.05 -13.56
CA ASN A 127 -0.22 -21.10 -13.67
C ASN A 127 0.27 -19.65 -13.55
N TYR A 128 -0.31 -18.79 -14.38
CA TYR A 128 0.04 -17.37 -14.49
C TYR A 128 -0.02 -16.59 -13.17
N HIS A 129 -0.96 -16.93 -12.28
CA HIS A 129 -1.20 -16.19 -11.04
C HIS A 129 -0.41 -16.71 -9.83
N GLU A 130 0.49 -17.69 -10.01
CA GLU A 130 1.29 -18.23 -8.91
C GLU A 130 2.49 -17.33 -8.53
N TYR A 131 2.23 -16.03 -8.38
CA TYR A 131 3.21 -15.03 -7.98
C TYR A 131 3.79 -15.32 -6.59
N ALA A 132 5.07 -14.97 -6.43
CA ALA A 132 5.79 -14.95 -5.15
C ALA A 132 6.40 -13.56 -4.96
N PHE A 133 5.81 -12.73 -4.09
CA PHE A 133 6.37 -11.41 -3.78
C PHE A 133 7.22 -11.50 -2.53
N GLY A 134 8.41 -10.93 -2.56
CA GLY A 134 9.38 -10.97 -1.46
C GLY A 134 9.63 -9.61 -0.82
N THR A 135 9.94 -9.60 0.47
CA THR A 135 10.44 -8.41 1.17
C THR A 135 11.95 -8.24 1.00
N LYS A 136 12.45 -7.07 1.42
CA LYS A 136 13.85 -6.97 1.85
C LYS A 136 14.09 -7.87 3.08
N HIS A 137 15.36 -8.12 3.40
CA HIS A 137 15.72 -8.84 4.63
C HIS A 137 15.17 -8.10 5.84
N ASP A 138 14.51 -8.83 6.74
CA ASP A 138 14.10 -8.30 8.04
C ASP A 138 15.31 -8.20 8.99
N LYS A 139 15.06 -7.72 10.21
CA LYS A 139 16.10 -7.54 11.24
C LYS A 139 16.80 -8.83 11.66
N ASP A 140 16.17 -9.98 11.42
CA ASP A 140 16.65 -11.31 11.77
C ASP A 140 17.26 -12.02 10.54
N GLY A 141 17.38 -11.33 9.40
CA GLY A 141 17.95 -11.87 8.17
C GLY A 141 16.97 -12.74 7.37
N ASN A 142 15.66 -12.65 7.60
CA ASN A 142 14.68 -13.42 6.82
C ASN A 142 14.10 -12.62 5.67
N ILE A 143 13.77 -13.30 4.58
CA ILE A 143 12.90 -12.78 3.52
C ILE A 143 11.49 -13.34 3.76
N TRP A 144 10.49 -12.46 3.80
CA TRP A 144 9.10 -12.88 3.83
C TRP A 144 8.59 -12.97 2.40
N VAL A 145 7.86 -14.05 2.09
CA VAL A 145 7.31 -14.30 0.76
C VAL A 145 5.81 -14.53 0.87
N VAL A 146 5.00 -13.74 0.16
CA VAL A 146 3.56 -14.01 0.00
C VAL A 146 3.32 -14.76 -1.31
N LEU A 147 2.66 -15.91 -1.19
CA LEU A 147 2.38 -16.83 -2.28
C LEU A 147 0.93 -16.67 -2.72
N CYS A 148 0.75 -16.14 -3.93
CA CYS A 148 -0.58 -15.91 -4.51
C CYS A 148 -1.34 -17.23 -4.73
N LEU A 149 -2.67 -17.18 -4.65
CA LEU A 149 -3.53 -18.29 -5.07
C LEU A 149 -3.36 -18.59 -6.57
N THR A 150 -3.38 -19.87 -6.91
CA THR A 150 -3.44 -20.36 -8.29
C THR A 150 -4.71 -19.80 -8.98
N GLY A 151 -4.54 -19.13 -10.13
CA GLY A 151 -5.64 -18.45 -10.82
C GLY A 151 -6.35 -17.36 -10.00
N SER A 152 -5.75 -16.85 -8.92
CA SER A 152 -6.37 -15.89 -7.98
C SER A 152 -7.64 -16.39 -7.26
N GLY A 153 -7.88 -17.70 -7.25
CA GLY A 153 -9.09 -18.31 -6.67
C GLY A 153 -8.98 -19.77 -6.24
N GLY A 154 -7.97 -20.49 -6.73
CA GLY A 154 -7.64 -21.87 -6.33
C GLY A 154 -6.30 -21.94 -5.60
N ALA A 155 -5.99 -23.11 -5.07
CA ALA A 155 -4.70 -23.39 -4.44
C ALA A 155 -4.27 -24.77 -4.95
N SER A 156 -3.54 -24.84 -6.06
CA SER A 156 -3.20 -26.13 -6.69
C SER A 156 -1.83 -26.65 -6.26
N SER A 157 -0.91 -25.73 -5.95
CA SER A 157 0.46 -26.03 -5.55
C SER A 157 0.71 -25.72 -4.08
N ASP A 158 1.67 -26.41 -3.45
CA ASP A 158 1.92 -26.30 -2.01
C ASP A 158 2.12 -24.86 -1.55
N TYR A 159 1.52 -24.55 -0.39
CA TYR A 159 1.53 -23.23 0.27
C TYR A 159 0.92 -22.06 -0.52
N ARG A 160 0.24 -22.29 -1.66
CA ARG A 160 -0.51 -21.22 -2.34
C ARG A 160 -1.60 -20.65 -1.43
N GLY A 161 -1.63 -19.32 -1.29
CA GLY A 161 -2.47 -18.59 -0.34
C GLY A 161 -1.86 -18.47 1.07
N TRP A 162 -0.54 -18.58 1.21
CA TRP A 162 0.20 -18.43 2.46
C TRP A 162 1.31 -17.38 2.37
N CYS A 163 1.81 -16.98 3.54
CA CYS A 163 3.09 -16.31 3.66
C CYS A 163 4.07 -17.25 4.35
N VAL A 164 5.29 -17.30 3.82
CA VAL A 164 6.41 -18.06 4.37
C VAL A 164 7.57 -17.09 4.66
N ARG A 165 8.47 -17.49 5.55
CA ARG A 165 9.75 -16.82 5.77
C ARG A 165 10.88 -17.74 5.33
N ILE A 166 11.83 -17.20 4.60
CA ILE A 166 13.06 -17.89 4.20
C ILE A 166 14.20 -17.33 5.04
N THR A 167 14.85 -18.20 5.81
CA THR A 167 16.03 -17.85 6.62
C THR A 167 17.29 -17.75 5.75
N GLU A 168 18.36 -17.13 6.27
CA GLU A 168 19.63 -17.01 5.54
C GLU A 168 20.25 -18.36 5.14
N ASP A 169 19.98 -19.42 5.92
CA ASP A 169 20.44 -20.79 5.68
C ASP A 169 19.46 -21.64 4.84
N GLY A 170 18.41 -21.02 4.29
CA GLY A 170 17.51 -21.66 3.32
C GLY A 170 16.31 -22.40 3.89
N LYS A 171 16.07 -22.33 5.19
CA LYS A 171 14.88 -22.94 5.78
C LYS A 171 13.64 -22.12 5.49
N MET A 172 12.64 -22.74 4.86
CA MET A 172 11.29 -22.18 4.77
C MET A 172 10.49 -22.42 6.05
N ILE A 173 9.85 -21.36 6.54
CA ILE A 173 8.99 -21.37 7.73
C ILE A 173 7.60 -20.84 7.33
N PRO A 174 6.56 -21.69 7.22
CA PRO A 174 5.19 -21.24 7.07
C PRO A 174 4.82 -20.28 8.22
N THR A 175 4.31 -19.10 7.89
CA THR A 175 4.22 -17.97 8.84
C THR A 175 2.82 -17.38 8.99
N THR A 176 2.03 -17.29 7.92
CA THR A 176 0.59 -16.92 7.98
C THR A 176 -0.20 -17.66 6.90
N SER A 177 -1.48 -17.90 7.11
CA SER A 177 -2.38 -18.44 6.07
C SER A 177 -3.39 -17.41 5.58
N GLY A 178 -4.08 -17.72 4.48
CA GLY A 178 -5.30 -17.05 4.07
C GLY A 178 -5.13 -15.82 3.19
N ILE A 179 -4.06 -15.80 2.40
CA ILE A 179 -3.77 -14.81 1.37
C ILE A 179 -4.54 -15.16 0.10
N ARG A 180 -5.02 -14.13 -0.62
CA ARG A 180 -5.67 -14.30 -1.91
C ARG A 180 -4.74 -13.97 -3.07
N SER A 181 -4.66 -12.69 -3.43
CA SER A 181 -4.00 -12.21 -4.64
C SER A 181 -3.18 -10.98 -4.31
N PRO A 182 -1.98 -11.18 -3.74
CA PRO A 182 -1.12 -10.08 -3.33
C PRO A 182 -0.61 -9.31 -4.55
N GLY A 183 -0.32 -8.02 -4.36
CA GLY A 183 0.34 -7.19 -5.37
C GLY A 183 1.73 -6.67 -4.96
N GLY A 184 2.15 -6.95 -3.73
CA GLY A 184 3.43 -6.53 -3.19
C GLY A 184 3.45 -6.53 -1.66
N MET A 185 4.63 -6.22 -1.11
CA MET A 185 4.88 -6.22 0.33
C MET A 185 5.63 -4.96 0.75
N GLY A 186 5.67 -4.70 2.05
CA GLY A 186 6.50 -3.65 2.66
C GLY A 186 6.66 -3.87 4.16
N ILE A 187 7.67 -3.21 4.74
CA ILE A 187 7.98 -3.28 6.17
C ILE A 187 7.85 -1.87 6.76
N ASN A 188 7.17 -1.73 7.89
CA ASN A 188 7.01 -0.43 8.56
C ASN A 188 8.25 -0.05 9.39
N HIS A 189 8.22 1.15 9.98
CA HIS A 189 9.31 1.67 10.81
C HIS A 189 9.58 0.87 12.10
N LYS A 190 8.67 -0.03 12.51
CA LYS A 190 8.84 -0.93 13.65
C LYS A 190 9.41 -2.30 13.26
N GLY A 191 9.51 -2.60 11.97
CA GLY A 191 9.89 -3.91 11.46
C GLY A 191 8.71 -4.86 11.23
N ASP A 192 7.46 -4.40 11.36
CA ASP A 192 6.28 -5.20 11.09
C ASP A 192 6.04 -5.29 9.57
N VAL A 193 5.63 -6.48 9.11
CA VAL A 193 5.50 -6.78 7.68
C VAL A 193 4.05 -6.65 7.23
N PHE A 194 3.85 -6.01 6.09
CA PHE A 194 2.54 -5.82 5.48
C PHE A 194 2.54 -6.32 4.04
N TYR A 195 1.36 -6.72 3.57
CA TYR A 195 1.14 -7.01 2.16
C TYR A 195 -0.11 -6.31 1.65
N SER A 196 -0.12 -5.99 0.35
CA SER A 196 -1.33 -5.53 -0.33
C SER A 196 -2.11 -6.71 -0.87
N ASP A 197 -3.43 -6.71 -0.72
CA ASP A 197 -4.33 -7.73 -1.24
C ASP A 197 -5.35 -7.09 -2.18
N ASN A 198 -5.62 -7.73 -3.31
CA ASN A 198 -6.53 -7.20 -4.33
C ASN A 198 -7.97 -7.66 -4.11
N GLN A 199 -8.91 -6.79 -4.45
CA GLN A 199 -10.35 -7.08 -4.42
C GLN A 199 -10.68 -8.37 -5.18
N GLY A 200 -11.54 -9.21 -4.59
CA GLY A 200 -11.95 -10.50 -5.13
C GLY A 200 -12.52 -11.43 -4.06
N LEU A 201 -12.26 -12.73 -4.16
CA LEU A 201 -12.78 -13.73 -3.22
C LEU A 201 -12.30 -13.40 -1.79
N TRP A 202 -13.26 -13.26 -0.86
CA TRP A 202 -13.02 -12.97 0.55
C TRP A 202 -12.33 -11.63 0.86
N THR A 203 -12.09 -10.81 -0.17
CA THR A 203 -11.47 -9.48 -0.08
C THR A 203 -12.40 -8.48 -0.77
N GLY A 204 -13.26 -7.82 0.01
CA GLY A 204 -14.34 -6.99 -0.54
C GLY A 204 -13.86 -5.74 -1.28
N THR A 205 -12.73 -5.18 -0.84
CA THR A 205 -12.02 -4.10 -1.52
C THR A 205 -10.51 -4.29 -1.37
N SER A 206 -9.71 -3.66 -2.23
CA SER A 206 -8.26 -3.76 -2.13
C SER A 206 -7.80 -3.17 -0.80
N CYS A 207 -6.76 -3.74 -0.20
CA CYS A 207 -6.36 -3.38 1.15
C CYS A 207 -4.89 -3.65 1.42
N VAL A 208 -4.39 -3.11 2.53
CA VAL A 208 -3.11 -3.51 3.14
C VAL A 208 -3.41 -4.23 4.45
N LYS A 209 -2.78 -5.40 4.66
CA LYS A 209 -2.95 -6.23 5.87
C LYS A 209 -1.60 -6.51 6.54
N HIS A 210 -1.60 -6.55 7.87
CA HIS A 210 -0.44 -6.90 8.67
C HIS A 210 -0.22 -8.42 8.68
N LEU A 211 0.99 -8.89 8.38
CA LEU A 211 1.39 -10.30 8.47
C LEU A 211 1.93 -10.61 9.86
N LYS A 212 1.00 -10.86 10.79
CA LYS A 212 1.35 -11.29 12.15
C LYS A 212 1.61 -12.79 12.14
N ILE A 213 2.76 -13.25 12.63
CA ILE A 213 3.07 -14.67 12.75
C ILE A 213 1.90 -15.42 13.42
N GLY A 214 1.45 -16.52 12.79
CA GLY A 214 0.32 -17.32 13.26
C GLY A 214 -1.06 -16.83 12.84
N SER A 215 -1.16 -15.76 12.05
CA SER A 215 -2.45 -15.20 11.65
C SER A 215 -3.07 -15.84 10.41
N PHE A 216 -4.38 -15.61 10.29
CA PHE A 216 -5.19 -15.86 9.10
C PHE A 216 -5.59 -14.53 8.44
N GLN A 217 -5.32 -14.39 7.16
CA GLN A 217 -5.53 -13.14 6.41
C GLN A 217 -6.91 -13.05 5.74
N GLY A 218 -7.78 -14.04 5.99
CA GLY A 218 -9.20 -13.99 5.64
C GLY A 218 -9.64 -14.84 4.46
N ASN A 219 -8.75 -15.39 3.62
CA ASN A 219 -9.17 -16.24 2.51
C ASN A 219 -8.98 -17.75 2.83
N PRO A 220 -10.03 -18.56 2.95
CA PRO A 220 -9.90 -19.96 3.35
C PRO A 220 -9.34 -20.91 2.28
N THR A 221 -9.21 -20.48 1.01
CA THR A 221 -8.85 -21.37 -0.09
C THR A 221 -7.54 -22.14 0.15
N GLY A 222 -6.54 -21.47 0.75
CA GLY A 222 -5.25 -22.08 1.07
C GLY A 222 -5.24 -22.94 2.34
N ASN A 223 -6.31 -22.99 3.14
CA ASN A 223 -6.31 -23.62 4.46
C ASN A 223 -6.09 -25.15 4.43
N LYS A 224 -6.12 -25.79 3.26
CA LYS A 224 -5.74 -27.21 3.15
C LYS A 224 -4.25 -27.47 3.46
N TYR A 225 -3.37 -26.48 3.30
CA TYR A 225 -1.93 -26.64 3.53
C TYR A 225 -1.51 -26.60 5.00
N TYR A 226 -2.45 -26.43 5.93
CA TYR A 226 -2.20 -26.79 7.33
C TYR A 226 -1.85 -28.29 7.48
N ALA A 227 -2.19 -29.14 6.49
CA ALA A 227 -1.75 -30.53 6.48
C ALA A 227 -0.23 -30.71 6.25
N LEU A 228 0.47 -29.67 5.79
CA LEU A 228 1.90 -29.71 5.48
C LEU A 228 2.79 -29.17 6.62
N THR A 229 2.19 -28.57 7.64
CA THR A 229 2.95 -27.85 8.68
C THR A 229 2.20 -27.77 10.01
N ASP A 230 2.95 -27.72 11.10
CA ASP A 230 2.48 -27.39 12.44
C ASP A 230 3.00 -26.02 12.94
N ALA A 231 3.75 -25.29 12.10
CA ALA A 231 4.50 -24.10 12.50
C ALA A 231 3.64 -22.94 13.02
N ILE A 232 2.38 -22.88 12.60
CA ILE A 232 1.44 -21.80 12.97
C ILE A 232 0.22 -22.32 13.75
N GLY A 233 0.32 -23.53 14.30
CA GLY A 233 -0.76 -24.15 15.07
C GLY A 233 -1.84 -24.81 14.21
N PRO A 234 -3.00 -25.12 14.82
CA PRO A 234 -4.04 -25.89 14.14
C PRO A 234 -4.74 -25.09 13.03
N LYS A 235 -5.33 -25.82 12.07
CA LYS A 235 -6.16 -25.24 11.02
C LYS A 235 -7.26 -24.36 11.62
N VAL A 236 -7.36 -23.12 11.13
CA VAL A 236 -8.38 -22.16 11.56
C VAL A 236 -9.79 -22.62 11.20
N THR A 237 -10.77 -22.09 11.95
CA THR A 237 -12.19 -22.27 11.62
C THR A 237 -12.51 -21.62 10.28
N GLU A 238 -13.24 -22.33 9.43
CA GLU A 238 -13.61 -21.79 8.12
C GLU A 238 -14.63 -20.64 8.25
N PRO A 239 -14.43 -19.52 7.54
CA PRO A 239 -15.33 -18.39 7.60
C PRO A 239 -16.67 -18.67 6.92
N LYS A 240 -17.72 -18.01 7.40
CA LYS A 240 -19.04 -18.04 6.76
C LYS A 240 -19.14 -17.01 5.63
N SER A 241 -19.38 -17.48 4.41
CA SER A 241 -19.68 -16.63 3.26
C SER A 241 -20.96 -15.82 3.47
N GLY A 242 -20.99 -14.57 3.01
CA GLY A 242 -22.11 -13.65 3.19
C GLY A 242 -22.12 -12.93 4.55
N SER A 243 -21.06 -13.09 5.37
CA SER A 243 -20.91 -12.45 6.68
C SER A 243 -20.18 -11.11 6.57
N ARG A 244 -19.74 -10.55 7.71
CA ARG A 244 -18.90 -9.34 7.84
C ARG A 244 -17.63 -9.71 8.60
N ILE A 245 -16.50 -9.09 8.25
CA ILE A 245 -15.21 -9.33 8.92
C ILE A 245 -15.33 -9.17 10.44
N VAL A 246 -16.02 -8.12 10.91
CA VAL A 246 -16.20 -7.87 12.35
C VAL A 246 -16.87 -9.02 13.09
N LEU A 247 -17.82 -9.72 12.46
CA LEU A 247 -18.54 -10.86 13.05
C LEU A 247 -17.73 -12.16 12.98
N GLU A 248 -17.00 -12.38 11.88
CA GLU A 248 -16.19 -13.60 11.75
C GLU A 248 -14.93 -13.56 12.62
N ARG A 249 -14.38 -12.37 12.91
CA ARG A 249 -13.27 -12.19 13.87
C ARG A 249 -13.64 -12.60 15.31
N GLU A 250 -14.92 -12.58 15.67
CA GLU A 250 -15.34 -13.09 16.98
C GLU A 250 -15.16 -14.61 17.09
N LYS A 251 -15.25 -15.31 15.96
CA LYS A 251 -15.18 -16.77 15.86
C LYS A 251 -13.77 -17.27 15.50
N ILE A 252 -13.04 -16.50 14.69
CA ILE A 252 -11.71 -16.82 14.18
C ILE A 252 -10.72 -15.85 14.82
N LYS A 253 -10.10 -16.24 15.94
CA LYS A 253 -9.24 -15.35 16.73
C LYS A 253 -7.93 -15.00 16.01
N GLU A 254 -7.51 -15.85 15.09
CA GLU A 254 -6.35 -15.71 14.23
C GLU A 254 -6.60 -14.70 13.09
N PHE A 255 -7.86 -14.31 12.83
CA PHE A 255 -8.19 -13.44 11.71
C PHE A 255 -7.72 -12.00 11.97
N VAL A 256 -6.68 -11.59 11.24
CA VAL A 256 -6.21 -10.20 11.14
C VAL A 256 -6.96 -9.46 10.03
N PRO A 257 -7.72 -8.40 10.35
CA PRO A 257 -8.43 -7.60 9.36
C PRO A 257 -7.47 -6.67 8.58
N PRO A 258 -7.94 -6.06 7.48
CA PRO A 258 -7.24 -4.96 6.82
C PRO A 258 -6.79 -3.86 7.78
N ALA A 259 -5.51 -3.50 7.73
CA ALA A 259 -4.99 -2.32 8.42
C ALA A 259 -5.45 -1.02 7.75
N ALA A 260 -5.55 -1.04 6.41
CA ALA A 260 -6.18 0.04 5.66
C ALA A 260 -6.89 -0.54 4.44
N ASN A 261 -8.16 -0.18 4.28
CA ASN A 261 -8.89 -0.40 3.03
C ASN A 261 -8.52 0.71 2.03
N LEU A 262 -8.43 0.33 0.76
CA LEU A 262 -8.23 1.20 -0.40
C LEU A 262 -9.46 1.04 -1.29
N PRO A 263 -10.52 1.83 -1.05
CA PRO A 263 -11.82 1.59 -1.67
C PRO A 263 -11.75 1.59 -3.20
N HIS A 264 -12.32 0.53 -3.78
CA HIS A 264 -12.32 0.26 -5.21
C HIS A 264 -12.89 1.43 -6.02
N GLY A 265 -12.18 1.85 -7.08
CA GLY A 265 -12.54 3.00 -7.91
C GLY A 265 -12.26 4.37 -7.27
N LYS A 266 -11.95 4.44 -5.96
CA LYS A 266 -11.63 5.68 -5.24
C LYS A 266 -10.12 5.83 -5.03
N LEU A 267 -9.47 4.81 -4.46
CA LEU A 267 -8.02 4.77 -4.20
C LEU A 267 -7.26 3.70 -5.01
N GLY A 268 -7.88 3.22 -6.09
CA GLY A 268 -7.30 2.20 -6.94
C GLY A 268 -8.19 0.98 -7.10
N ASN A 269 -7.72 0.03 -7.90
CA ASN A 269 -8.41 -1.24 -8.15
C ASN A 269 -7.51 -2.48 -7.93
N SER A 270 -6.18 -2.30 -7.90
CA SER A 270 -5.17 -3.35 -7.84
C SER A 270 -3.95 -2.84 -7.06
N THR A 271 -4.08 -2.79 -5.73
CA THR A 271 -3.02 -2.32 -4.85
C THR A 271 -1.78 -3.22 -4.95
N SER A 272 -0.59 -2.63 -4.99
CA SER A 272 0.67 -3.35 -5.21
C SER A 272 1.73 -2.96 -4.17
N GLY A 273 2.99 -2.77 -4.55
CA GLY A 273 4.14 -2.56 -3.66
C GLY A 273 3.94 -1.46 -2.63
N ILE A 274 4.59 -1.62 -1.47
CA ILE A 274 4.45 -0.74 -0.32
C ILE A 274 5.85 -0.22 0.07
N ALA A 275 6.03 1.10 0.00
CA ALA A 275 7.23 1.76 0.50
C ALA A 275 6.99 2.39 1.88
N LEU A 276 8.04 2.45 2.70
CA LEU A 276 8.08 3.19 3.96
C LEU A 276 8.87 4.48 3.76
N ASP A 277 8.33 5.61 4.21
CA ASP A 277 9.16 6.80 4.40
C ASP A 277 9.93 6.70 5.73
N ASN A 278 11.19 6.24 5.65
CA ASN A 278 12.14 6.25 6.77
C ASN A 278 13.19 7.35 6.62
N THR A 279 12.94 8.34 5.76
CA THR A 279 13.92 9.33 5.31
C THR A 279 14.12 10.48 6.29
N LYS A 280 13.35 10.50 7.38
CA LYS A 280 13.38 11.52 8.44
C LYS A 280 13.14 12.93 7.89
N GLY A 281 12.17 13.05 6.97
CA GLY A 281 11.71 14.33 6.42
C GLY A 281 12.30 14.72 5.07
N LYS A 282 13.19 13.90 4.48
CA LYS A 282 13.75 14.19 3.15
C LYS A 282 12.75 13.93 2.02
N PHE A 283 11.78 13.03 2.23
CA PHE A 283 10.65 12.82 1.31
C PHE A 283 9.43 13.69 1.64
N GLY A 284 9.60 14.74 2.45
CA GLY A 284 8.52 15.62 2.85
C GLY A 284 7.95 15.30 4.23
N PRO A 285 6.74 15.80 4.56
CA PRO A 285 6.27 15.92 5.93
C PRO A 285 5.64 14.62 6.49
N PHE A 286 5.89 13.45 5.90
CA PHE A 286 5.18 12.19 6.23
C PHE A 286 6.07 11.06 6.77
N PRO A 287 7.02 11.34 7.69
CA PRO A 287 7.93 10.31 8.17
C PRO A 287 7.14 9.16 8.82
N ASN A 288 7.66 7.95 8.66
CA ASN A 288 7.16 6.69 9.18
C ASN A 288 5.81 6.21 8.61
N GLN A 289 5.24 6.92 7.63
CA GLN A 289 4.04 6.51 6.92
C GLN A 289 4.38 5.56 5.76
N LEU A 290 3.38 4.78 5.33
CA LEU A 290 3.50 3.87 4.19
C LEU A 290 2.91 4.48 2.93
N PHE A 291 3.42 4.08 1.78
CA PHE A 291 3.00 4.50 0.45
C PHE A 291 2.70 3.25 -0.37
N ALA A 292 1.42 3.01 -0.64
CA ALA A 292 0.95 1.84 -1.38
C ALA A 292 0.65 2.22 -2.83
N ASN A 293 1.27 1.50 -3.75
CA ASN A 293 1.01 1.62 -5.18
C ASN A 293 -0.35 1.06 -5.58
N ASP A 294 -0.83 1.45 -6.75
CA ASP A 294 -1.91 0.79 -7.47
C ASP A 294 -1.53 0.53 -8.93
N GLN A 295 -1.55 -0.74 -9.35
CA GLN A 295 -1.21 -1.14 -10.71
C GLN A 295 -2.25 -0.63 -11.71
N HIS A 296 -3.54 -0.78 -11.41
CA HIS A 296 -4.58 -0.42 -12.37
C HIS A 296 -4.66 1.10 -12.59
N SER A 297 -4.60 1.89 -11.53
CA SER A 297 -4.88 3.33 -11.58
C SER A 297 -3.63 4.18 -11.72
N SER A 298 -2.44 3.57 -11.70
CA SER A 298 -1.15 4.26 -11.86
C SER A 298 -1.05 5.42 -10.87
N LEU A 299 -1.19 5.09 -9.59
CA LEU A 299 -1.19 6.04 -8.48
C LEU A 299 -0.51 5.46 -7.23
N ILE A 300 -0.28 6.34 -6.27
CA ILE A 300 0.18 6.04 -4.92
C ILE A 300 -0.86 6.57 -3.94
N SER A 301 -1.18 5.77 -2.94
CA SER A 301 -1.95 6.16 -1.75
C SER A 301 -1.03 6.19 -0.54
N ARG A 302 -1.19 7.18 0.34
CA ARG A 302 -0.49 7.28 1.62
C ARG A 302 -1.33 6.66 2.73
N LEU A 303 -0.67 5.91 3.61
CA LEU A 303 -1.27 5.21 4.74
C LEU A 303 -0.68 5.73 6.05
N ALA A 304 -1.52 6.36 6.86
CA ALA A 304 -1.18 6.73 8.24
C ALA A 304 -1.83 5.71 9.18
N LEU A 305 -1.04 4.71 9.57
CA LEU A 305 -1.50 3.60 10.41
C LEU A 305 -1.25 3.89 11.90
N GLU A 306 -2.12 3.34 12.73
CA GLU A 306 -1.98 3.25 14.16
C GLU A 306 -2.32 1.84 14.65
N GLU A 307 -1.98 1.55 15.90
CA GLU A 307 -2.29 0.27 16.54
C GLU A 307 -3.24 0.51 17.70
N VAL A 308 -4.41 -0.14 17.67
CA VAL A 308 -5.46 -0.01 18.68
C VAL A 308 -5.81 -1.40 19.17
N ASN A 309 -5.68 -1.63 20.47
CA ASN A 309 -5.90 -2.95 21.09
C ASN A 309 -5.13 -4.10 20.39
N GLY A 310 -3.90 -3.84 19.94
CA GLY A 310 -3.05 -4.83 19.27
C GLY A 310 -3.40 -5.10 17.81
N VAL A 311 -4.25 -4.27 17.19
CA VAL A 311 -4.69 -4.40 15.80
C VAL A 311 -4.32 -3.14 15.03
N TYR A 312 -3.63 -3.32 13.90
CA TYR A 312 -3.36 -2.22 12.99
C TYR A 312 -4.65 -1.75 12.31
N GLN A 313 -4.82 -0.44 12.25
CA GLN A 313 -5.90 0.23 11.53
C GLN A 313 -5.46 1.65 11.13
N GLY A 314 -6.18 2.34 10.27
CA GLY A 314 -5.81 3.73 9.97
C GLY A 314 -6.38 4.30 8.69
N MET A 315 -5.85 5.47 8.36
CA MET A 315 -6.25 6.28 7.21
C MET A 315 -5.51 5.84 5.94
N SER A 316 -6.23 5.72 4.84
CA SER A 316 -5.72 5.78 3.47
C SER A 316 -6.19 7.05 2.78
N ILE A 317 -5.32 7.67 2.00
CA ILE A 317 -5.62 8.89 1.23
C ILE A 317 -4.78 8.90 -0.05
N LEU A 318 -5.29 9.53 -1.12
CA LEU A 318 -4.53 9.72 -2.34
C LEU A 318 -3.24 10.50 -2.05
N PHE A 319 -2.16 10.20 -2.79
CA PHE A 319 -0.90 10.92 -2.69
C PHE A 319 -0.39 11.45 -4.04
N ARG A 320 -0.24 10.56 -5.03
CA ARG A 320 0.31 10.96 -6.34
C ARG A 320 -0.27 10.11 -7.47
N LYS A 321 -0.61 10.74 -8.59
CA LYS A 321 -1.09 10.13 -9.85
C LYS A 321 -0.15 10.44 -11.01
N GLY A 322 -0.48 9.96 -12.20
CA GLY A 322 0.19 10.40 -13.44
C GLY A 322 1.46 9.63 -13.76
N PHE A 323 1.60 8.43 -13.21
CA PHE A 323 2.65 7.48 -13.56
C PHE A 323 2.44 6.91 -14.97
N GLY A 324 3.53 6.61 -15.64
CA GLY A 324 3.56 6.20 -17.04
C GLY A 324 3.05 4.77 -17.28
N SER A 325 3.10 3.89 -16.28
CA SER A 325 2.67 2.49 -16.35
C SER A 325 1.85 2.10 -15.11
N GLY A 326 1.46 0.83 -14.99
CA GLY A 326 0.81 0.33 -13.79
C GLY A 326 1.83 0.06 -12.69
N ASN A 327 1.77 0.82 -11.59
CA ASN A 327 2.76 0.78 -10.53
C ASN A 327 2.81 -0.62 -9.87
N VAL A 328 3.99 -1.22 -9.75
CA VAL A 328 4.21 -2.51 -9.09
C VAL A 328 5.15 -2.34 -7.88
N PRO A 329 6.50 -2.34 -8.00
CA PRO A 329 7.35 -2.11 -6.84
C PRO A 329 7.40 -0.62 -6.46
N ALA A 330 7.58 -0.35 -5.16
CA ALA A 330 7.90 0.96 -4.63
C ALA A 330 9.06 0.81 -3.64
N VAL A 331 10.12 1.61 -3.82
CA VAL A 331 11.29 1.58 -2.93
C VAL A 331 11.71 3.00 -2.58
N MET A 332 11.66 3.32 -1.28
CA MET A 332 12.20 4.55 -0.74
C MET A 332 13.72 4.42 -0.55
N SER A 333 14.46 5.41 -1.02
CA SER A 333 15.89 5.55 -0.76
C SER A 333 16.15 6.56 0.36
N ALA A 334 17.32 6.44 1.00
CA ALA A 334 17.70 7.22 2.17
C ALA A 334 17.92 8.72 1.90
N ASP A 335 18.01 9.13 0.63
CA ASP A 335 18.10 10.52 0.19
C ASP A 335 16.74 11.22 0.09
N GLY A 336 15.63 10.48 0.15
CA GLY A 336 14.30 11.02 -0.14
C GLY A 336 13.85 10.81 -1.58
N SER A 337 14.50 9.95 -2.36
CA SER A 337 14.00 9.50 -3.67
C SER A 337 13.11 8.27 -3.52
N LEU A 338 11.91 8.30 -4.10
CA LEU A 338 11.01 7.14 -4.17
C LEU A 338 11.02 6.57 -5.60
N PHE A 339 11.57 5.38 -5.77
CA PHE A 339 11.58 4.68 -7.06
C PHE A 339 10.34 3.82 -7.22
N ILE A 340 9.70 3.93 -8.37
CA ILE A 340 8.50 3.21 -8.77
C ILE A 340 8.78 2.45 -10.05
N GLY A 341 8.52 1.15 -10.04
CA GLY A 341 8.48 0.34 -11.24
C GLY A 341 7.06 0.14 -11.71
N GLY A 342 6.87 -0.21 -12.97
CA GLY A 342 5.55 -0.58 -13.45
C GLY A 342 5.51 -1.45 -14.70
N THR A 343 4.35 -2.05 -14.88
CA THR A 343 3.96 -2.85 -16.05
C THR A 343 2.49 -2.64 -16.39
N ASN A 344 2.17 -2.68 -17.68
CA ASN A 344 0.81 -2.69 -18.20
C ASN A 344 0.36 -4.10 -18.66
N ARG A 345 1.15 -5.14 -18.36
CA ARG A 345 0.86 -6.52 -18.74
C ARG A 345 -0.07 -7.20 -17.74
N GLY A 346 -0.96 -8.05 -18.25
CA GLY A 346 -1.89 -8.85 -17.46
C GLY A 346 -3.20 -8.11 -17.21
N TRP A 347 -3.16 -7.02 -16.45
CA TRP A 347 -4.30 -6.16 -16.22
C TRP A 347 -4.04 -4.75 -16.76
N ASN A 348 -4.98 -4.23 -17.56
CA ASN A 348 -4.88 -2.89 -18.14
C ASN A 348 -4.75 -1.83 -17.02
N SER A 349 -3.87 -0.86 -17.24
CA SER A 349 -3.61 0.26 -16.33
C SER A 349 -3.93 1.61 -16.97
N LYS A 350 -4.04 2.66 -16.15
CA LYS A 350 -4.26 4.05 -16.61
C LYS A 350 -3.03 4.58 -17.33
N GLY A 351 -1.85 4.37 -16.76
CA GLY A 351 -0.57 4.51 -17.46
C GLY A 351 -0.52 3.59 -18.66
N LYS A 352 0.05 4.05 -19.78
CA LYS A 352 0.00 3.33 -21.06
C LYS A 352 1.33 2.74 -21.49
N LYS A 353 2.43 3.10 -20.83
CA LYS A 353 3.73 2.52 -21.12
C LYS A 353 3.72 1.03 -20.77
N PRO A 354 4.27 0.15 -21.64
CA PRO A 354 4.31 -1.30 -21.38
C PRO A 354 5.10 -1.64 -20.10
N GLY A 355 6.15 -0.88 -19.81
CA GLY A 355 6.84 -0.85 -18.52
C GLY A 355 7.44 0.53 -18.26
N ALA A 356 7.78 0.83 -17.01
CA ALA A 356 8.37 2.11 -16.61
C ALA A 356 9.26 1.97 -15.37
N LEU A 357 10.29 2.80 -15.30
CA LEU A 357 11.01 3.15 -14.07
C LEU A 357 10.85 4.65 -13.86
N GLU A 358 10.29 5.05 -12.72
CA GLU A 358 10.00 6.44 -12.42
C GLU A 358 10.52 6.79 -11.03
N ARG A 359 11.15 7.96 -10.89
CA ARG A 359 11.62 8.49 -9.61
C ARG A 359 10.76 9.65 -9.17
N VAL A 360 10.22 9.57 -7.95
CA VAL A 360 9.46 10.64 -7.33
C VAL A 360 10.36 11.39 -6.36
N ASN A 361 10.44 12.72 -6.53
CA ASN A 361 11.21 13.60 -5.65
C ASN A 361 10.32 14.68 -5.05
N TRP A 362 10.51 14.94 -3.75
CA TRP A 362 9.88 16.07 -3.09
C TRP A 362 10.56 17.37 -3.51
N THR A 363 9.79 18.41 -3.83
CA THR A 363 10.31 19.72 -4.28
C THR A 363 10.82 20.59 -3.13
N GLY A 364 10.69 20.14 -1.88
CA GLY A 364 10.95 20.93 -0.68
C GLY A 364 9.78 21.82 -0.25
N LYS A 365 8.70 21.91 -1.05
CA LYS A 365 7.49 22.65 -0.70
C LYS A 365 6.53 21.77 0.10
N VAL A 366 6.01 22.26 1.22
CA VAL A 366 5.03 21.51 2.03
C VAL A 366 3.61 21.80 1.52
N PRO A 367 2.84 20.82 1.01
CA PRO A 367 1.43 21.01 0.65
C PRO A 367 0.55 21.21 1.88
N PHE A 368 -0.62 21.83 1.72
CA PHE A 368 -1.66 21.80 2.77
C PHE A 368 -2.42 20.47 2.68
N GLU A 369 -2.26 19.63 3.69
CA GLU A 369 -2.63 18.22 3.67
C GLU A 369 -3.11 17.73 5.03
N ILE A 370 -3.88 16.65 5.03
CA ILE A 370 -4.17 15.87 6.24
C ILE A 370 -2.96 14.99 6.53
N HIS A 371 -2.16 15.34 7.54
CA HIS A 371 -0.99 14.57 7.92
C HIS A 371 -1.37 13.18 8.44
N SER A 372 -2.28 13.09 9.41
CA SER A 372 -2.73 11.82 10.00
C SER A 372 -4.11 11.97 10.63
N MET A 373 -4.77 10.84 10.82
CA MET A 373 -6.05 10.73 11.50
C MET A 373 -5.97 9.58 12.49
N ASN A 374 -6.29 9.84 13.76
CA ASN A 374 -6.19 8.86 14.85
C ASN A 374 -7.53 8.74 15.57
N ILE A 375 -7.98 7.51 15.81
CA ILE A 375 -9.22 7.25 16.55
C ILE A 375 -9.09 7.65 18.02
N THR A 376 -10.18 8.11 18.59
CA THR A 376 -10.31 8.44 20.01
C THR A 376 -11.55 7.75 20.58
N LYS A 377 -11.87 8.00 21.85
CA LYS A 377 -13.11 7.47 22.45
C LYS A 377 -14.39 8.01 21.81
N THR A 378 -14.33 9.22 21.24
CA THR A 378 -15.52 10.00 20.84
C THR A 378 -15.48 10.45 19.38
N GLY A 379 -14.45 10.09 18.62
CA GLY A 379 -14.29 10.46 17.22
C GLY A 379 -12.84 10.38 16.80
N PHE A 380 -12.31 11.42 16.14
CA PHE A 380 -10.98 11.39 15.54
C PHE A 380 -10.16 12.65 15.81
N ASN A 381 -8.87 12.46 16.09
CA ASN A 381 -7.87 13.53 16.07
C ASN A 381 -7.22 13.57 14.69
N LEU A 382 -7.32 14.71 14.01
CA LEU A 382 -6.60 14.98 12.77
C LEU A 382 -5.41 15.89 13.05
N LYS A 383 -4.30 15.63 12.36
CA LYS A 383 -3.16 16.54 12.24
C LYS A 383 -3.06 17.01 10.80
N PHE A 384 -2.63 18.25 10.61
CA PHE A 384 -2.43 18.87 9.30
C PHE A 384 -0.96 19.22 9.10
N THR A 385 -0.56 19.47 7.85
CA THR A 385 0.80 19.90 7.50
C THR A 385 1.00 21.41 7.55
N GLN A 386 -0.10 22.18 7.62
CA GLN A 386 -0.11 23.64 7.78
C GLN A 386 -1.25 24.07 8.70
N LYS A 387 -1.21 25.32 9.17
CA LYS A 387 -2.26 25.86 10.03
C LYS A 387 -3.56 25.95 9.26
N ILE A 388 -4.67 25.59 9.90
CA ILE A 388 -6.01 25.69 9.32
C ILE A 388 -6.65 27.04 9.63
N ASP A 389 -7.54 27.49 8.76
CA ASP A 389 -8.51 28.55 9.09
C ASP A 389 -9.63 27.92 9.92
N PRO A 390 -9.74 28.24 11.22
CA PRO A 390 -10.75 27.62 12.09
C PRO A 390 -12.19 27.90 11.64
N SER A 391 -12.43 28.99 10.90
CA SER A 391 -13.77 29.33 10.41
C SER A 391 -14.23 28.44 9.25
N SER A 392 -13.31 27.73 8.59
CA SER A 392 -13.59 26.82 7.48
C SER A 392 -13.95 25.39 7.92
N LEU A 393 -13.79 25.08 9.21
CA LEU A 393 -14.00 23.73 9.75
C LEU A 393 -15.08 23.74 10.84
N SER A 394 -16.26 23.22 10.50
CA SER A 394 -17.36 23.00 11.43
C SER A 394 -18.05 21.67 11.12
N PRO A 395 -18.94 21.15 12.00
CA PRO A 395 -19.71 19.95 11.70
C PRO A 395 -20.44 19.99 10.34
N GLU A 396 -20.95 21.16 9.94
CA GLU A 396 -21.72 21.36 8.71
C GLU A 396 -20.85 21.39 7.45
N THR A 397 -19.54 21.69 7.57
CA THR A 397 -18.63 21.75 6.42
C THR A 397 -18.01 20.40 6.07
N ILE A 398 -18.16 19.39 6.93
CA ILE A 398 -17.61 18.05 6.76
C ILE A 398 -18.73 17.09 6.36
N LYS A 399 -18.55 16.37 5.25
CA LYS A 399 -19.42 15.23 4.94
C LYS A 399 -18.76 13.96 5.48
N ALA A 400 -19.55 13.10 6.11
CA ALA A 400 -19.04 11.87 6.68
C ALA A 400 -20.08 10.75 6.57
N ASP A 401 -19.65 9.60 6.06
CA ASP A 401 -20.44 8.38 5.95
C ASP A 401 -19.57 7.17 6.29
N ALA A 402 -20.19 6.03 6.54
CA ALA A 402 -19.49 4.78 6.79
C ALA A 402 -20.14 3.64 6.03
N ASN A 403 -19.32 2.69 5.58
CA ASN A 403 -19.77 1.47 4.92
C ASN A 403 -18.90 0.28 5.30
N ALA A 404 -19.40 -0.92 5.05
CA ALA A 404 -18.64 -2.16 5.09
C ALA A 404 -18.68 -2.85 3.72
N TRP A 405 -18.13 -4.06 3.66
CA TRP A 405 -18.23 -4.96 2.52
C TRP A 405 -18.72 -6.33 3.00
N ILE A 406 -19.46 -7.03 2.14
CA ILE A 406 -19.80 -8.43 2.37
C ILE A 406 -18.50 -9.25 2.32
N TYR A 407 -18.25 -10.02 3.37
CA TYR A 407 -17.18 -11.00 3.42
C TYR A 407 -17.71 -12.33 2.88
N GLN A 408 -17.25 -12.71 1.69
CA GLN A 408 -17.87 -13.77 0.89
C GLN A 408 -16.90 -14.46 -0.05
N SER A 409 -17.25 -15.68 -0.45
CA SER A 409 -16.56 -16.48 -1.47
C SER A 409 -16.75 -15.98 -2.90
N GLY A 410 -17.76 -15.14 -3.16
CA GLY A 410 -17.97 -14.51 -4.46
C GLY A 410 -16.87 -13.50 -4.81
N TYR A 411 -16.66 -13.25 -6.11
CA TYR A 411 -15.66 -12.28 -6.55
C TYR A 411 -16.12 -10.84 -6.25
N GLY A 412 -15.30 -10.14 -5.45
CA GLY A 412 -15.54 -8.75 -5.10
C GLY A 412 -16.72 -8.58 -4.15
N SER A 413 -17.01 -7.34 -3.80
CA SER A 413 -18.10 -7.02 -2.89
C SER A 413 -18.62 -5.61 -3.10
N PRO A 414 -19.94 -5.38 -3.09
CA PRO A 414 -20.47 -4.03 -3.02
C PRO A 414 -20.20 -3.40 -1.65
N GLU A 415 -20.22 -2.06 -1.60
CA GLU A 415 -20.35 -1.34 -0.34
C GLU A 415 -21.74 -1.63 0.25
N VAL A 416 -21.81 -2.01 1.52
CA VAL A 416 -23.04 -2.36 2.25
C VAL A 416 -23.06 -1.73 3.64
N ASP A 417 -24.19 -1.86 4.32
CA ASP A 417 -24.37 -1.44 5.71
C ASP A 417 -24.05 0.06 5.91
N GLN A 418 -24.49 0.89 4.94
CA GLN A 418 -24.26 2.33 4.92
C GLN A 418 -24.87 3.02 6.14
N VAL A 419 -24.11 4.00 6.68
CA VAL A 419 -24.55 4.86 7.77
C VAL A 419 -24.03 6.27 7.54
N ASP A 420 -24.90 7.28 7.69
CA ASP A 420 -24.48 8.68 7.76
C ASP A 420 -23.86 8.96 9.14
N LEU A 421 -22.62 9.46 9.17
CA LEU A 421 -21.93 9.75 10.42
C LEU A 421 -22.31 11.15 10.91
N LYS A 422 -22.87 11.25 12.11
CA LYS A 422 -23.25 12.55 12.69
C LYS A 422 -22.08 13.15 13.46
N ILE A 423 -21.51 14.22 12.91
CA ILE A 423 -20.51 15.05 13.61
C ILE A 423 -21.25 15.99 14.57
N THR A 424 -20.91 15.92 15.85
CA THR A 424 -21.58 16.71 16.90
C THR A 424 -20.77 17.92 17.35
N ASP A 425 -19.44 17.87 17.21
CA ASP A 425 -18.55 18.93 17.64
C ASP A 425 -17.24 18.87 16.84
N VAL A 426 -16.64 20.03 16.59
CA VAL A 426 -15.34 20.20 15.95
C VAL A 426 -14.53 21.19 16.79
N LYS A 427 -13.36 20.76 17.24
CA LYS A 427 -12.45 21.60 18.04
C LYS A 427 -11.10 21.69 17.39
N VAL A 428 -10.78 22.88 16.88
CA VAL A 428 -9.44 23.20 16.40
C VAL A 428 -8.52 23.45 17.60
N ALA A 429 -7.36 22.80 17.60
CA ALA A 429 -6.36 22.99 18.64
C ALA A 429 -5.76 24.40 18.58
N THR A 430 -5.22 24.88 19.71
CA THR A 430 -4.65 26.23 19.83
C THR A 430 -3.46 26.47 18.90
N ASP A 431 -2.75 25.42 18.49
CA ASP A 431 -1.66 25.50 17.52
C ASP A 431 -2.13 25.75 16.07
N GLY A 432 -3.42 25.55 15.80
CA GLY A 432 -4.04 25.58 14.48
C GLY A 432 -3.64 24.43 13.56
N MET A 433 -2.88 23.45 14.05
CA MET A 433 -2.30 22.35 13.27
C MET A 433 -3.02 21.02 13.50
N SER A 434 -3.97 20.98 14.44
CA SER A 434 -4.75 19.80 14.75
C SER A 434 -6.22 20.15 14.95
N ALA A 435 -7.11 19.18 14.72
CA ALA A 435 -8.52 19.29 15.06
C ALA A 435 -9.05 17.97 15.62
N HIS A 436 -9.93 18.07 16.61
CA HIS A 436 -10.72 16.95 17.10
C HIS A 436 -12.11 16.99 16.49
N ILE A 437 -12.52 15.92 15.83
CA ILE A 437 -13.86 15.72 15.26
C ILE A 437 -14.59 14.74 16.16
N THR A 438 -15.67 15.19 16.80
CA THR A 438 -16.51 14.35 17.65
C THR A 438 -17.67 13.78 16.84
N LEU A 439 -17.85 12.47 16.89
CA LEU A 439 -18.99 11.77 16.31
C LEU A 439 -19.96 11.37 17.42
N ASP A 440 -21.24 11.27 17.09
CA ASP A 440 -22.21 10.63 17.99
C ASP A 440 -21.89 9.15 18.22
N LYS A 441 -21.43 8.46 17.17
CA LYS A 441 -21.07 7.04 17.16
C LYS A 441 -19.91 6.75 16.22
N ILE A 442 -19.11 5.75 16.60
CA ILE A 442 -18.08 5.14 15.73
C ILE A 442 -18.46 3.68 15.50
N TYR A 443 -18.46 3.24 14.24
CA TYR A 443 -18.91 1.91 13.86
C TYR A 443 -17.74 0.92 13.66
N LYS A 444 -17.60 -0.04 14.58
CA LYS A 444 -16.59 -1.09 14.49
C LYS A 444 -16.87 -2.00 13.29
N GLY A 445 -15.85 -2.24 12.46
CA GLY A 445 -15.94 -3.05 11.25
C GLY A 445 -16.20 -2.28 9.96
N HIS A 446 -16.39 -0.96 10.06
CA HIS A 446 -16.69 -0.10 8.91
C HIS A 446 -15.47 0.72 8.49
N ASN A 447 -15.46 1.08 7.22
CA ASN A 447 -14.65 2.17 6.72
C ASN A 447 -15.41 3.49 6.90
N HIS A 448 -14.82 4.44 7.61
CA HIS A 448 -15.35 5.78 7.80
C HIS A 448 -14.76 6.71 6.73
N ASN A 449 -15.63 7.27 5.92
CA ASN A 449 -15.31 8.11 4.78
C ASN A 449 -15.57 9.56 5.16
N PHE A 450 -14.62 10.44 4.88
CA PHE A 450 -14.78 11.88 5.14
C PHE A 450 -14.51 12.70 3.87
N ASP A 451 -15.17 13.84 3.77
CA ASP A 451 -14.92 14.86 2.75
C ASP A 451 -14.68 16.21 3.44
N PHE A 452 -13.43 16.65 3.41
CA PHE A 452 -12.96 17.93 3.96
C PHE A 452 -12.74 18.98 2.86
N SER A 453 -13.42 18.88 1.72
CA SER A 453 -13.16 19.78 0.57
C SER A 453 -13.43 21.26 0.86
N ALA A 454 -14.21 21.57 1.90
CA ALA A 454 -14.46 22.93 2.36
C ALA A 454 -13.33 23.51 3.22
N LEU A 455 -12.47 22.66 3.81
CA LEU A 455 -11.39 23.07 4.72
C LEU A 455 -10.34 23.92 3.99
N LYS A 456 -9.94 25.02 4.64
CA LYS A 456 -8.89 25.93 4.19
C LYS A 456 -7.73 26.01 5.17
N SER A 457 -6.53 26.28 4.65
CA SER A 457 -5.41 26.72 5.48
C SER A 457 -5.65 28.15 5.96
N ALA A 458 -4.89 28.59 6.96
CA ALA A 458 -4.90 29.98 7.43
C ALA A 458 -4.55 30.99 6.32
N ASP A 459 -3.81 30.54 5.30
CA ASP A 459 -3.45 31.32 4.11
C ASP A 459 -4.44 31.14 2.95
N GLY A 460 -5.58 30.49 3.18
CA GLY A 460 -6.66 30.31 2.21
C GLY A 460 -6.47 29.17 1.20
N LYS A 461 -5.47 28.29 1.38
CA LYS A 461 -5.25 27.15 0.48
C LYS A 461 -6.29 26.05 0.69
N SER A 462 -6.71 25.38 -0.37
CA SER A 462 -7.49 24.13 -0.27
C SER A 462 -6.57 22.97 0.12
N LEU A 463 -7.12 21.93 0.75
CA LEU A 463 -6.42 20.66 0.87
C LEU A 463 -6.04 20.12 -0.51
N LEU A 464 -4.81 19.64 -0.66
CA LEU A 464 -4.38 18.94 -1.87
C LEU A 464 -5.17 17.64 -2.06
N HIS A 465 -5.37 16.89 -0.98
CA HIS A 465 -6.26 15.74 -0.91
C HIS A 465 -7.24 15.87 0.24
N SER A 466 -8.55 15.88 -0.06
CA SER A 466 -9.60 16.18 0.92
C SER A 466 -10.40 14.97 1.40
N LYS A 467 -10.14 13.77 0.86
CA LYS A 467 -10.98 12.59 1.08
C LYS A 467 -10.20 11.43 1.71
N PRO A 468 -9.99 11.44 3.03
CA PRO A 468 -9.43 10.31 3.75
C PRO A 468 -10.47 9.21 3.96
N TYR A 469 -9.99 7.96 3.98
CA TYR A 469 -10.76 6.76 4.25
C TYR A 469 -10.15 6.06 5.45
N TYR A 470 -10.87 6.00 6.58
CA TYR A 470 -10.34 5.42 7.81
C TYR A 470 -10.96 4.04 8.05
N THR A 471 -10.13 3.00 8.19
CA THR A 471 -10.59 1.65 8.53
C THR A 471 -10.71 1.50 10.04
N VAL A 472 -11.92 1.21 10.56
CA VAL A 472 -12.15 1.01 12.01
C VAL A 472 -12.26 -0.48 12.33
N ASN A 473 -11.20 -1.07 12.86
CA ASN A 473 -11.20 -2.46 13.33
C ASN A 473 -11.51 -2.59 14.81
N GLU A 474 -11.02 -1.65 15.61
CA GLU A 474 -11.13 -1.55 17.06
C GLU A 474 -11.50 -0.11 17.46
N VAL A 475 -12.18 0.03 18.59
CA VAL A 475 -12.63 1.31 19.15
C VAL A 475 -12.14 1.45 20.59
N LEU A 476 -11.96 2.70 21.05
CA LEU A 476 -11.53 3.03 22.41
C LEU A 476 -12.70 3.40 23.34
N GLY A 477 -13.88 3.65 22.77
CA GLY A 477 -15.11 4.02 23.46
C GLY A 477 -16.16 2.92 23.38
N GLU A 478 -17.43 3.33 23.30
CA GLU A 478 -18.54 2.40 23.12
C GLU A 478 -18.44 1.65 21.78
N VAL A 479 -18.81 0.37 21.82
CA VAL A 479 -18.81 -0.48 20.64
C VAL A 479 -20.17 -0.36 19.95
N HIS A 480 -20.17 0.23 18.75
CA HIS A 480 -21.33 0.18 17.87
C HIS A 480 -21.01 -0.69 16.65
N ILE A 481 -21.88 -1.66 16.37
CA ILE A 481 -21.79 -2.52 15.18
C ILE A 481 -23.09 -2.36 14.41
N VAL A 482 -22.99 -2.18 13.09
CA VAL A 482 -24.18 -2.15 12.23
C VAL A 482 -24.61 -3.59 11.96
N PRO A 483 -25.86 -3.98 12.27
CA PRO A 483 -26.36 -5.29 11.91
C PRO A 483 -26.31 -5.49 10.39
N PRO A 484 -25.83 -6.65 9.90
CA PRO A 484 -25.85 -6.99 8.48
C PRO A 484 -27.18 -6.71 7.80
N GLN A 485 -27.21 -5.77 6.87
CA GLN A 485 -28.37 -5.52 6.02
C GLN A 485 -28.37 -6.53 4.87
N ASN A 486 -29.55 -7.09 4.53
CA ASN A 486 -29.68 -8.03 3.42
C ASN A 486 -29.69 -7.25 2.10
N PRO A 487 -28.66 -7.39 1.24
CA PRO A 487 -28.55 -6.63 -0.02
C PRO A 487 -29.72 -6.92 -0.99
N GLU A 488 -30.40 -8.07 -0.89
CA GLU A 488 -31.56 -8.39 -1.74
C GLU A 488 -32.82 -7.56 -1.38
N LYS A 489 -32.91 -7.02 -0.16
CA LYS A 489 -34.04 -6.16 0.25
C LYS A 489 -33.82 -4.68 -0.10
N ALA A 490 -32.58 -4.25 -0.29
CA ALA A 490 -32.24 -2.85 -0.57
C ALA A 490 -32.55 -2.42 -2.02
N LYS A 491 -32.62 -3.36 -2.98
CA LYS A 491 -33.00 -3.07 -4.38
C LYS A 491 -34.52 -2.90 -4.61
N LYS A 492 -35.33 -2.92 -3.55
CA LYS A 492 -36.82 -2.81 -3.61
C LYS A 492 -37.36 -1.54 -2.93
N LYS A 493 -36.51 -0.58 -2.61
CA LYS A 493 -36.90 0.78 -2.21
C LYS A 493 -36.24 1.76 -3.16
#